data_AF-A0A1H2E976-F1
#
_entry.id   AF-A0A1H2E976-F1
#
_cell.length_a   1.000
_cell.length_b   1.000
_cell.length_c   1.000
_cell.angle_alpha   90.00
_cell.angle_beta   90.00
_cell.angle_gamma   90.00
#
_symmetry.space_group_name_H-M   'P 1'
#
loop_
_entity.id
_entity.type
_entity.pdbx_description
1 polymer ?
#
loop_
_entity_poly.entity_id
_entity_poly.type
_entity_poly.pdbx_seq_one_letter_code
_entity_poly.pdbx_strand_id
1 'polypeptide(L)'
;MDLSKTRSSFYRRLYVAWLIDSGIATSVPALIAATGMPRRTAQDTLAALAELDIDCAFVQESGERHNAGHYAIRDWGAIDRAWVAAHHARLREALGYPVADRPRP
;
A
#
# COMPACT_ATOMS: atom_id res chain seq x y z
N MET A 1 -18.66 3.32 -14.48
CA MET A 1 -19.14 2.04 -13.91
C MET A 1 -18.49 1.93 -12.55
N ASP A 2 -19.26 2.13 -11.48
CA ASP A 2 -18.71 2.27 -10.14
C ASP A 2 -18.13 0.94 -9.66
N LEU A 3 -16.95 0.99 -9.03
CA LEU A 3 -16.35 -0.19 -8.44
C LEU A 3 -17.23 -0.68 -7.28
N SER A 4 -17.55 -1.98 -7.26
CA SER A 4 -18.21 -2.57 -6.09
C SER A 4 -17.31 -2.43 -4.85
N LYS A 5 -17.92 -2.36 -3.66
CA LYS A 5 -17.20 -2.24 -2.39
C LYS A 5 -16.14 -3.35 -2.22
N THR A 6 -16.51 -4.59 -2.54
CA THR A 6 -15.61 -5.75 -2.49
C THR A 6 -14.42 -5.58 -3.42
N ARG A 7 -14.66 -5.18 -4.68
CA ARG A 7 -13.61 -4.98 -5.67
C ARG A 7 -12.68 -3.81 -5.30
N SER A 8 -13.25 -2.72 -4.79
CA SER A 8 -12.50 -1.56 -4.31
C SER A 8 -11.59 -1.93 -3.12
N SER A 9 -12.12 -2.71 -2.16
CA SER A 9 -11.32 -3.21 -1.03
C SER A 9 -10.17 -4.12 -1.49
N PHE A 10 -10.44 -5.03 -2.42
CA PHE A 10 -9.41 -5.90 -2.98
C PHE A 10 -8.31 -5.11 -3.70
N TYR A 11 -8.68 -4.20 -4.62
CA TYR A 11 -7.71 -3.39 -5.35
C TYR A 11 -6.89 -2.48 -4.44
N ARG A 12 -7.51 -1.94 -3.38
CA ARG A 12 -6.80 -1.12 -2.40
C ARG A 12 -5.70 -1.90 -1.70
N ARG A 13 -5.98 -3.14 -1.27
CA ARG A 13 -4.99 -4.01 -0.63
C ARG A 13 -3.82 -4.32 -1.55
N LEU A 14 -4.09 -4.69 -2.82
CA LEU A 14 -3.05 -4.93 -3.81
C LEU A 14 -2.18 -3.67 -4.05
N TYR A 15 -2.82 -2.52 -4.20
CA TYR A 15 -2.12 -1.27 -4.46
C TYR A 15 -1.27 -0.82 -3.26
N VAL A 16 -1.77 -0.95 -2.03
CA VAL A 16 -1.01 -0.65 -0.81
C VAL A 16 0.18 -1.59 -0.65
N ALA A 17 -0.01 -2.91 -0.87
CA ALA A 17 1.11 -3.86 -0.84
C ALA A 17 2.19 -3.49 -1.87
N TRP A 18 1.79 -3.11 -3.09
CA TRP A 18 2.73 -2.65 -4.11
C TRP A 18 3.46 -1.35 -3.73
N LEU A 19 2.77 -0.38 -3.13
CA LEU A 19 3.40 0.87 -2.67
C LEU A 19 4.50 0.61 -1.62
N ILE A 20 4.27 -0.36 -0.75
CA ILE A 20 5.24 -0.77 0.28
C ILE A 20 6.40 -1.53 -0.36
N ASP A 21 6.10 -2.55 -1.17
CA ASP A 21 7.10 -3.40 -1.84
C ASP A 21 8.01 -2.63 -2.81
N SER A 22 7.47 -1.59 -3.46
CA SER A 22 8.23 -0.69 -4.34
C SER A 22 9.03 0.38 -3.61
N GLY A 23 8.85 0.51 -2.28
CA GLY A 23 9.50 1.54 -1.47
C GLY A 23 8.91 2.95 -1.59
N ILE A 24 7.84 3.14 -2.37
CA ILE A 24 7.20 4.45 -2.59
C ILE A 24 6.53 4.95 -1.30
N ALA A 25 5.88 4.07 -0.55
CA ALA A 25 5.24 4.41 0.70
C ALA A 25 5.35 3.26 1.70
N THR A 26 6.33 3.36 2.59
CA THR A 26 6.62 2.34 3.61
C THR A 26 6.17 2.77 5.01
N SER A 27 5.36 3.82 5.14
CA SER A 27 4.81 4.27 6.43
C SER A 27 3.37 4.74 6.27
N VAL A 28 2.60 4.74 7.37
CA VAL A 28 1.22 5.23 7.34
C VAL A 28 1.11 6.68 6.81
N PRO A 29 1.95 7.64 7.24
CA PRO A 29 1.95 8.98 6.66
C PRO A 29 2.23 8.99 5.14
N ALA A 30 3.18 8.18 4.68
CA ALA A 30 3.50 8.10 3.26
C ALA A 30 2.36 7.49 2.44
N LEU A 31 1.65 6.49 2.98
CA LEU A 31 0.48 5.90 2.34
C LEU A 31 -0.66 6.93 2.20
N ILE A 32 -0.92 7.71 3.25
CA ILE A 32 -1.91 8.78 3.21
C ILE A 32 -1.55 9.80 2.13
N ALA A 33 -0.28 10.22 2.04
CA ALA A 33 0.18 11.15 1.02
C ALA A 33 0.04 10.56 -0.40
N ALA A 34 0.37 9.29 -0.59
CA ALA A 34 0.34 8.63 -1.90
C ALA A 34 -1.08 8.32 -2.40
N THR A 35 -2.06 8.15 -1.51
CA THR A 35 -3.40 7.71 -1.90
C THR A 35 -4.52 8.71 -1.55
N GLY A 36 -4.23 9.73 -0.74
CA GLY A 36 -5.22 10.66 -0.19
C GLY A 36 -6.23 10.03 0.78
N MET A 37 -5.99 8.80 1.24
CA MET A 37 -6.96 8.09 2.09
C MET A 37 -6.81 8.50 3.57
N PRO A 38 -7.88 8.43 4.38
CA PRO A 38 -7.77 8.69 5.82
C PRO A 38 -6.83 7.70 6.52
N ARG A 39 -6.19 8.16 7.60
CA ARG A 39 -5.27 7.34 8.41
C ARG A 39 -5.87 5.99 8.82
N ARG A 40 -7.12 6.00 9.28
CA ARG A 40 -7.82 4.77 9.69
C ARG A 40 -7.93 3.77 8.54
N THR A 41 -8.28 4.24 7.34
CA THR A 41 -8.36 3.39 6.14
C THR A 41 -7.00 2.80 5.76
N ALA A 42 -5.91 3.56 5.88
CA ALA A 42 -4.56 3.05 5.62
C ALA A 42 -4.19 1.94 6.62
N GLN A 43 -4.43 2.18 7.92
CA GLN A 43 -4.16 1.20 8.97
C GLN A 43 -5.02 -0.08 8.82
N ASP A 44 -6.31 0.08 8.52
CA ASP A 44 -7.22 -1.06 8.31
C ASP A 44 -6.81 -1.86 7.07
N THR A 45 -6.36 -1.18 6.00
CA THR A 45 -5.87 -1.85 4.80
C THR A 45 -4.61 -2.66 5.08
N LEU A 46 -3.64 -2.10 5.83
CA LEU A 46 -2.42 -2.79 6.25
C LEU A 46 -2.74 -4.05 7.07
N ALA A 47 -3.65 -3.93 8.04
CA ALA A 47 -4.07 -5.07 8.85
C ALA A 47 -4.77 -6.16 8.01
N ALA A 48 -5.53 -5.77 6.99
CA ALA A 48 -6.26 -6.68 6.11
C ALA A 48 -5.42 -7.29 4.98
N LEU A 49 -4.10 -7.01 4.91
CA LEU A 49 -3.21 -7.66 3.94
C LEU A 49 -3.03 -9.15 4.25
N ALA A 50 -2.98 -9.50 5.54
CA ALA A 50 -2.86 -10.89 5.98
C ALA A 50 -4.07 -11.76 5.57
N GLU A 51 -5.24 -11.16 5.36
CA GLU A 51 -6.42 -11.88 4.82
C GLU A 51 -6.24 -12.33 3.36
N LEU A 52 -5.26 -11.77 2.65
CA LEU A 52 -4.88 -12.16 1.28
C LEU A 52 -3.59 -12.99 1.27
N ASP A 53 -3.15 -13.50 2.43
CA ASP A 53 -1.88 -14.19 2.63
C ASP A 53 -0.64 -13.34 2.30
N ILE A 54 -0.78 -12.01 2.25
CA ILE A 54 0.37 -11.10 2.06
C ILE A 54 1.02 -10.84 3.43
N ASP A 55 2.26 -11.27 3.60
CA ASP A 55 3.06 -10.99 4.80
C ASP A 55 3.64 -9.57 4.73
N CYS A 56 2.99 -8.65 5.44
CA CYS A 56 3.43 -7.27 5.62
C CYS A 56 3.91 -7.05 7.05
N ALA A 57 5.23 -6.93 7.24
CA ALA A 57 5.84 -6.73 8.53
C ALA A 57 6.24 -5.28 8.77
N PHE A 58 6.11 -4.80 10.00
CA PHE A 58 6.70 -3.53 10.43
C PHE A 58 8.12 -3.76 10.97
N VAL A 59 9.11 -3.22 10.27
CA VAL A 59 10.53 -3.31 10.63
C VAL A 59 10.93 -2.04 11.37
N GLN A 60 11.40 -2.20 12.60
CA GLN A 60 11.99 -1.10 13.38
C GLN A 60 13.47 -0.98 13.03
N GLU A 61 13.93 0.22 12.70
CA GLU A 61 15.36 0.44 12.50
C GLU A 61 16.07 0.42 13.85
N SER A 62 17.02 -0.50 14.00
CA SER A 62 17.76 -0.69 15.24
C SER A 62 18.83 0.40 15.35
N GLY A 63 18.61 1.43 16.18
CA GLY A 63 19.68 2.36 16.55
C GLY A 63 19.26 3.81 16.81
N GLU A 64 18.10 4.27 16.35
CA GLU A 64 17.68 5.65 16.58
C GLU A 64 16.70 5.80 17.74
N ARG A 65 16.87 6.87 18.52
CA ARG A 65 16.13 7.18 19.75
C ARG A 65 14.66 7.60 19.53
N HIS A 66 14.16 7.50 18.31
CA HIS A 66 12.77 7.77 17.95
C HIS A 66 12.21 6.54 17.26
N ASN A 67 10.96 6.17 17.55
CA ASN A 67 10.25 4.99 17.05
C ASN A 67 10.03 4.96 15.51
N ALA A 68 11.09 5.18 14.73
CA ALA A 68 11.11 5.16 13.30
C ALA A 68 11.16 3.70 12.82
N GLY A 69 10.18 3.32 12.03
CA GLY A 69 10.11 2.03 11.40
C GLY A 69 9.32 2.12 10.11
N HIS A 70 9.45 1.09 9.29
CA HIS A 70 8.84 1.04 7.98
C HIS A 70 8.17 -0.32 7.76
N TYR A 71 7.11 -0.34 6.97
CA TYR A 71 6.49 -1.56 6.50
C TYR A 71 7.32 -2.15 5.37
N ALA A 72 7.42 -3.46 5.34
CA ALA A 72 8.04 -4.23 4.27
C ALA A 72 7.16 -5.44 3.94
N ILE A 73 6.95 -5.69 2.65
CA ILE A 73 6.32 -6.93 2.19
C ILE A 73 7.39 -8.01 2.15
N ARG A 74 7.20 -9.08 2.91
CA ARG A 74 8.12 -10.23 2.98
C ARG A 74 7.71 -11.32 2.01
N ASP A 75 6.41 -11.52 1.87
CA ASP A 75 5.81 -12.51 0.98
C ASP A 75 4.48 -11.97 0.44
N TRP A 76 4.21 -12.27 -0.83
CA TRP A 76 2.95 -11.94 -1.49
C TRP A 76 1.91 -13.08 -1.38
N GLY A 77 2.32 -14.24 -0.86
CA GLY A 77 1.46 -15.39 -0.65
C GLY A 77 0.82 -15.86 -1.96
N ALA A 78 -0.51 -15.88 -1.99
CA ALA A 78 -1.28 -16.30 -3.16
C ALA A 78 -1.35 -15.25 -4.29
N ILE A 79 -0.84 -14.03 -4.07
CA ILE A 79 -0.92 -12.93 -5.03
C ILE A 79 0.33 -12.89 -5.91
N ASP A 80 0.14 -12.76 -7.23
CA ASP A 80 1.24 -12.55 -8.16
C ASP A 80 1.75 -11.09 -8.11
N ARG A 81 2.89 -10.90 -7.44
CA ARG A 81 3.63 -9.63 -7.37
C ARG A 81 3.87 -9.00 -8.74
N ALA A 82 4.28 -9.78 -9.74
CA ALA A 82 4.62 -9.26 -11.06
C ALA A 82 3.38 -8.75 -11.79
N TRP A 83 2.26 -9.45 -11.65
CA TRP A 83 0.97 -8.98 -12.16
C TRP A 83 0.59 -7.64 -11.53
N VAL A 84 0.70 -7.51 -10.20
CA VAL A 84 0.37 -6.25 -9.51
C VAL A 84 1.29 -5.12 -9.96
N ALA A 85 2.60 -5.38 -10.08
CA ALA A 85 3.56 -4.40 -10.58
C ALA A 85 3.25 -3.93 -12.01
N ALA A 86 2.80 -4.82 -12.89
CA ALA A 86 2.41 -4.46 -14.26
C ALA A 86 1.09 -3.66 -14.32
N HIS A 87 0.19 -3.84 -13.34
CA HIS A 87 -1.16 -3.26 -13.35
C HIS A 87 -1.37 -2.14 -12.34
N HIS A 88 -0.36 -1.75 -11.56
CA HIS A 88 -0.48 -0.77 -10.47
C HIS A 88 -1.12 0.56 -10.92
N ALA A 89 -0.77 1.05 -12.12
CA ALA A 89 -1.30 2.30 -12.66
C ALA A 89 -2.82 2.23 -12.89
N ARG A 90 -3.29 1.08 -13.41
CA ARG A 90 -4.72 0.79 -13.60
C ARG A 90 -5.45 0.65 -12.26
N LEU A 91 -4.82 0.00 -11.27
CA LEU A 91 -5.39 -0.11 -9.92
C LEU A 91 -5.58 1.26 -9.28
N ARG A 92 -4.56 2.12 -9.35
CA ARG A 92 -4.60 3.50 -8.87
C ARG A 92 -5.75 4.29 -9.50
N GLU A 93 -5.85 4.26 -10.83
CA GLU A 93 -6.90 4.95 -11.58
C GLU A 93 -8.29 4.44 -11.20
N ALA A 94 -8.48 3.12 -11.12
CA ALA A 94 -9.75 2.51 -10.73
C ALA A 94 -10.17 2.87 -9.28
N LEU A 95 -9.20 3.16 -8.40
CA LEU A 95 -9.42 3.59 -7.03
C LEU A 95 -9.60 5.11 -6.91
N GLY A 96 -9.36 5.87 -7.98
CA GLY A 96 -9.39 7.34 -7.95
C GLY A 96 -8.28 7.95 -7.10
N TYR A 97 -7.16 7.24 -6.92
CA TYR A 97 -6.03 7.73 -6.14
C TYR A 97 -5.20 8.74 -6.93
N PRO A 98 -4.62 9.75 -6.26
CA PRO A 98 -3.82 10.76 -6.92
C PRO A 98 -2.63 10.10 -7.61
N VAL A 99 -2.27 10.62 -8.78
CA VAL A 99 -0.92 10.40 -9.31
C VAL A 99 -0.01 11.08 -8.30
N ALA A 100 0.93 10.35 -7.71
CA ALA A 100 1.93 10.95 -6.83
C ALA A 100 2.58 12.10 -7.60
N ASP A 101 2.23 13.34 -7.22
CA ASP A 101 2.75 14.51 -7.90
C ASP A 101 4.24 14.53 -7.56
N ARG A 102 5.08 14.34 -8.59
CA ARG A 102 6.52 14.50 -8.43
C ARG A 102 6.70 15.88 -7.80
N PRO A 103 7.45 16.06 -6.71
CA PRO A 103 7.64 17.40 -6.15
C PRO A 103 8.08 18.31 -7.28
N ARG A 104 7.30 19.38 -7.53
CA ARG A 104 7.72 20.41 -8.48
C ARG A 104 9.10 20.92 -8.05
N PRO A 105 10.01 21.14 -9.01
CA PRO A 105 11.35 21.64 -8.71
C PRO A 105 11.31 22.95 -7.95
#